data_AF-A0A7C0YJC0-F1
#
_entry.id   AF-A0A7C0YJC0-F1
#
_cell.length_a   1.000
_cell.length_b   1.000
_cell.length_c   1.000
_cell.angle_alpha   90.00
_cell.angle_beta   90.00
_cell.angle_gamma   90.00
#
_symmetry.space_group_name_H-M   'P 1'
#
loop_
_entity.id
_entity.type
_entity.pdbx_description
1 polymer ?
#
loop_
_entity_poly.entity_id
_entity_poly.type
_entity_poly.pdbx_seq_one_letter_code
_entity_poly.pdbx_strand_id
1 'polypeptide(L)' 'GCYSKVRHPIYSIFGFLVLPGFVLFFSKPLSLTIPVVYFIFLLNHLEEEEKELYEIFGSEWIEYCKKTGRLLPKIKR' A
#
# COMPACT_ATOMS: atom_id res chain seq x y z
N GLY A 1 -3.83 12.79 10.12
CA GLY A 1 -3.03 13.21 8.94
C GLY A 1 -3.24 12.23 7.79
N CYS A 2 -2.28 12.05 6.87
CA CYS A 2 -2.41 11.04 5.79
C CYS A 2 -2.56 9.61 6.35
N TYR A 3 -1.78 9.27 7.39
CA TYR A 3 -1.86 8.00 8.11
C TYR A 3 -3.21 7.75 8.79
N SER A 4 -3.99 8.78 9.11
CA SER A 4 -5.34 8.56 9.70
C SER A 4 -6.38 8.13 8.67
N LYS A 5 -6.04 8.09 7.38
CA LYS A 5 -6.91 7.60 6.30
C LYS A 5 -6.41 6.29 5.69
N VAL A 6 -5.09 6.16 5.54
CA VAL A 6 -4.42 5.02 4.89
C VAL A 6 -3.28 4.54 5.79
N ARG A 7 -3.15 3.22 5.98
CA ARG A 7 -2.08 2.63 6.79
C ARG A 7 -0.69 2.83 6.18
N HIS A 8 -0.61 2.67 4.86
CA HIS A 8 0.63 2.64 4.10
C HIS A 8 0.65 3.70 2.98
N PRO A 9 0.55 5.01 3.31
CA PRO A 9 0.34 6.07 2.31
C PRO A 9 1.51 6.22 1.33
N ILE A 10 2.76 5.95 1.76
CA ILE A 10 3.94 6.00 0.89
C ILE A 10 3.85 4.92 -0.20
N TYR A 11 3.50 3.70 0.20
CA TYR A 11 3.33 2.58 -0.72
C TYR A 11 2.17 2.80 -1.69
N SER A 12 1.09 3.46 -1.23
CA SER A 12 0.00 3.89 -2.11
C SER A 12 0.46 4.89 -3.17
N ILE A 13 1.27 5.88 -2.81
CA ILE A 13 1.79 6.88 -3.75
C ILE A 13 2.71 6.20 -4.79
N PHE A 14 3.60 5.32 -4.33
CA PHE A 14 4.47 4.57 -5.24
C PHE A 14 3.68 3.67 -6.20
N GLY A 15 2.73 2.89 -5.67
CA GLY A 15 1.91 1.96 -6.45
C GLY A 15 0.96 2.63 -7.44
N PHE A 16 0.29 3.71 -7.04
CA PHE A 16 -0.77 4.34 -7.85
C PHE A 16 -0.34 5.57 -8.64
N LEU A 17 0.80 6.20 -8.31
CA LEU A 17 1.22 7.46 -8.93
C LEU A 17 2.57 7.34 -9.62
N VAL A 18 3.58 6.78 -8.93
CA VAL A 18 4.94 6.67 -9.47
C VAL A 18 5.03 5.58 -10.54
N LEU A 19 4.53 4.37 -10.24
CA LEU A 19 4.60 3.23 -11.16
C LEU A 19 3.85 3.45 -12.47
N PRO A 20 2.59 3.93 -12.47
CA PRO A 20 1.89 4.26 -13.70
C PRO A 20 2.60 5.34 -14.50
N GLY A 21 3.16 6.37 -13.83
CA GLY A 21 3.97 7.40 -14.49
C GLY A 21 5.20 6.82 -15.20
N PHE A 22 5.87 5.85 -14.58
CA PHE A 22 7.02 5.16 -15.17
C PHE A 22 6.62 4.29 -16.37
N VAL A 23 5.52 3.55 -16.28
CA VAL A 23 4.97 2.75 -17.38
C VAL A 23 4.62 3.64 -18.59
N LEU A 24 3.96 4.78 -18.34
CA LEU A 24 3.61 5.75 -19.38
C LEU A 24 4.86 6.35 -20.03
N PHE A 25 5.89 6.67 -19.25
CA PHE A 25 7.15 7.23 -19.76
C PHE A 25 7.86 6.30 -20.75
N PHE A 26 7.91 4.99 -20.46
CA PHE A 26 8.54 4.03 -21.36
C PHE A 26 7.66 3.62 -22.54
N SER A 27 6.33 3.76 -22.45
CA SER A 27 5.34 3.50 -23.53
C SER A 27 5.51 2.12 -24.21
N LYS A 28 6.05 1.13 -23.48
CA LYS A 28 6.24 -0.24 -23.98
C LYS A 28 5.29 -1.19 -23.27
N PRO A 29 4.60 -2.10 -23.97
CA PRO A 29 3.69 -3.07 -23.34
C PRO A 29 4.41 -3.98 -22.32
N LEU A 30 5.71 -4.25 -22.52
CA LEU A 30 6.50 -5.01 -21.55
C LEU A 30 6.68 -4.30 -20.20
N SER A 31 6.59 -2.95 -20.16
CA SER A 31 6.74 -2.17 -18.93
C SER A 31 5.58 -2.41 -17.94
N LEU A 32 4.44 -2.94 -18.38
CA LEU A 32 3.33 -3.36 -17.52
C LEU A 32 3.68 -4.54 -16.62
N THR A 33 4.73 -5.30 -16.91
CA THR A 33 5.17 -6.40 -16.03
C THR A 33 5.77 -5.87 -14.73
N ILE A 34 6.40 -4.70 -14.76
CA ILE A 34 7.04 -4.06 -13.60
C ILE A 34 6.04 -3.77 -12.46
N PRO A 35 4.89 -3.08 -12.68
CA PRO A 35 3.92 -2.85 -11.61
C PRO A 35 3.34 -4.15 -11.08
N VAL A 36 3.13 -5.17 -11.92
CA VAL A 36 2.60 -6.47 -11.46
C VAL A 36 3.57 -7.13 -10.48
N VAL A 37 4.86 -7.22 -10.83
CA VAL A 37 5.90 -7.79 -9.96
C VAL A 37 6.02 -6.96 -8.67
N TYR A 38 5.98 -5.64 -8.78
CA TYR A 38 6.00 -4.75 -7.62
C TYR A 38 4.82 -4.98 -6.68
N PHE A 39 3.59 -5.07 -7.19
CA PHE A 39 2.41 -5.29 -6.34
C PHE A 39 2.47 -6.63 -5.61
N ILE A 40 2.98 -7.68 -6.25
CA ILE A 40 3.18 -8.98 -5.60
C ILE A 40 4.19 -8.86 -4.44
N PHE A 41 5.34 -8.23 -4.68
CA PHE A 41 6.34 -8.03 -3.64
C PHE A 41 5.80 -7.16 -2.50
N LEU A 42 5.11 -6.07 -2.84
CA LEU A 42 4.51 -5.15 -1.89
C LEU A 42 3.51 -5.85 -0.97
N LEU A 43 2.63 -6.72 -1.50
CA LEU A 43 1.63 -7.41 -0.69
C LEU A 43 2.28 -8.35 0.33
N ASN A 44 3.34 -9.07 -0.05
CA ASN A 44 4.08 -9.93 0.87
C ASN A 44 4.77 -9.11 1.97
N HIS A 45 5.45 -8.03 1.59
CA HIS A 45 6.14 -7.17 2.54
C HIS A 45 5.18 -6.48 3.52
N LEU A 46 4.01 -6.03 3.03
CA LEU A 46 2.97 -5.45 3.88
C LEU A 46 2.42 -6.47 4.88
N GLU A 47 2.33 -7.75 4.54
CA GLU A 47 1.90 -8.77 5.50
C GLU A 47 2.91 -8.99 6.62
N GLU A 48 4.20 -8.92 6.32
CA GLU A 48 5.27 -8.98 7.32
C GLU A 48 5.25 -7.74 8.21
N GLU A 49 5.19 -6.54 7.62
CA GLU A 49 5.13 -5.26 8.34
C GLU A 49 3.90 -5.19 9.26
N GLU A 50 2.71 -5.59 8.77
CA GLU A 50 1.49 -5.58 9.59
C GLU A 50 1.53 -6.61 10.73
N LYS A 51 2.28 -7.71 10.60
CA LYS A 51 2.51 -8.69 11.68
C LYS A 51 3.44 -8.11 12.75
N GLU A 52 4.55 -7.51 12.36
CA GLU A 52 5.48 -6.86 13.29
C GLU A 52 4.77 -5.73 14.06
N LEU A 53 3.98 -4.90 13.36
CA LEU A 53 3.19 -3.85 14.00
C LEU A 53 2.14 -4.41 14.95
N TYR A 54 1.55 -5.56 14.63
CA TYR A 54 0.64 -6.24 15.56
C TYR A 54 1.37 -6.76 16.81
N GLU A 55 2.59 -7.30 16.67
CA GLU A 55 3.38 -7.74 17.81
C GLU A 55 3.81 -6.58 18.73
N ILE A 56 4.10 -5.42 18.16
CA ILE A 56 4.53 -4.23 18.92
C ILE A 56 3.34 -3.53 19.60
N PHE A 57 2.22 -3.34 18.90
CA PHE A 57 1.12 -2.48 19.34
C PHE A 57 -0.18 -3.24 19.69
N GLY A 58 -0.30 -4.52 19.33
CA GLY A 58 -1.39 -5.40 19.72
C GLY A 58 -2.79 -4.86 19.39
N SER A 59 -3.57 -4.56 20.43
CA SER A 59 -4.96 -4.11 20.32
C SER A 59 -5.11 -2.72 19.71
N GLU A 60 -4.15 -1.82 19.95
CA GLU A 60 -4.16 -0.46 19.38
C GLU A 60 -4.02 -0.50 17.86
N TRP A 61 -3.20 -1.44 17.36
CA TRP A 61 -3.05 -1.70 15.93
C TRP A 61 -4.33 -2.20 15.28
N ILE A 62 -5.05 -3.12 15.94
CA ILE A 62 -6.35 -3.61 15.45
C ILE A 62 -7.35 -2.46 15.34
N GLU A 63 -7.42 -1.59 16.34
CA GLU A 63 -8.35 -0.47 16.32
C GLU A 63 -8.00 0.56 15.24
N TYR A 64 -6.71 0.81 15.03
CA TYR A 64 -6.21 1.62 13.93
C TYR A 64 -6.56 1.01 12.56
N CYS A 65 -6.39 -0.30 12.38
CA CYS A 65 -6.73 -1.04 11.16
C CYS A 65 -8.23 -1.02 10.84
N LYS A 66 -9.09 -0.90 11.85
CA LYS A 66 -10.54 -0.71 11.65
C LYS A 66 -10.86 0.67 11.09
N LYS A 67 -10.16 1.71 11.55
CA LYS A 67 -10.37 3.12 11.18
C LYS A 67 -9.74 3.48 9.83
N THR A 68 -8.70 2.78 9.39
CA THR A 68 -7.91 3.09 8.19
C THR A 68 -7.98 1.97 7.14
N GLY A 69 -7.81 2.31 5.87
CA GLY A 69 -7.66 1.31 4.80
C GLY A 69 -6.19 0.98 4.54
N ARG A 70 -5.90 -0.19 3.93
CA ARG A 70 -4.53 -0.70 3.75
C ARG A 70 -3.71 0.19 2.80
N LEU A 71 -4.16 0.30 1.55
CA LEU A 71 -3.56 1.14 0.49
C LEU A 71 -4.48 2.24 -0.02
N LEU A 72 -5.81 2.06 0.09
CA LEU A 72 -6.79 3.07 -0.27
C LEU A 72 -7.56 3.49 0.98
N PRO A 73 -8.00 4.75 1.08
CA PRO A 73 -8.80 5.18 2.22
C PRO A 73 -10.10 4.39 2.27
N LYS A 74 -10.53 3.99 3.46
CA LYS A 74 -11.87 3.42 3.63
C LYS A 74 -12.89 4.52 3.33
N ILE A 75 -13.62 4.37 2.23
CA ILE A 75 -14.79 5.20 1.94
C ILE A 75 -15.87 4.76 2.93
N LYS A 76 -16.04 5.52 4.02
CA LYS A 76 -17.24 5.40 4.85
C LYS A 76 -18.39 5.95 4.02
N ARG A 77 -19.35 5.10 3.68
CA ARG A 77 -20.63 5.50 3.09
C ARG A 77 -21.59 5.94 4.19
#